data_AF-R5B7D1-F1
#
_entry.id   AF-R5B7D1-F1
#
_cell.length_a   1.000
_cell.length_b   1.000
_cell.length_c   1.000
_cell.angle_alpha   90.00
_cell.angle_beta   90.00
_cell.angle_gamma   90.00
#
_symmetry.space_group_name_H-M   'P 1'
#
loop_
_entity.id
_entity.type
_entity.pdbx_description
1 polymer ?
#
loop_
_entity_poly.entity_id
_entity_poly.type
_entity_poly.pdbx_seq_one_letter_code
_entity_poly.pdbx_strand_id
1 'polypeptide(L)' 'MTKVFSPYEKNQWTAPLRAIVPQCGRCKRAMGANKQRRPVCEAFPNGIPKAIFMDEVDHFRENYPGDNGMLGILKEE' A
#
# COMPACT_ATOMS: atom_id res chain seq x y z
N MET A 1 10.67 18.08 -26.87
CA MET A 1 11.97 18.30 -26.20
C MET A 1 12.11 17.30 -25.07
N THR A 2 12.92 16.28 -25.24
CA THR A 2 13.25 15.29 -24.19
C THR A 2 14.18 15.94 -23.18
N LYS A 3 13.71 16.20 -21.96
CA LYS A 3 14.52 16.73 -20.87
C LYS A 3 15.55 15.66 -20.49
N VAL A 4 16.82 15.88 -20.82
CA VAL A 4 17.94 15.05 -20.38
C VAL A 4 18.28 15.47 -18.97
N PHE A 5 18.08 14.56 -18.00
CA PHE A 5 18.40 14.81 -16.59
C PHE A 5 19.93 14.84 -16.40
N SER A 6 20.48 15.97 -15.98
CA SER A 6 21.90 16.11 -15.62
C SER A 6 22.11 15.72 -14.16
N PRO A 7 23.01 14.78 -13.81
CA PRO A 7 23.22 14.31 -12.44
C PRO A 7 23.80 15.37 -11.46
N TYR A 8 24.03 16.61 -11.92
CA TYR A 8 24.59 17.72 -11.12
C TYR A 8 23.59 18.84 -10.83
N GLU A 9 22.31 18.66 -11.14
CA GLU A 9 21.28 19.67 -10.90
C GLU A 9 20.93 19.74 -9.39
N LYS A 10 21.16 20.90 -8.76
CA LYS A 10 21.06 21.12 -7.30
C LYS A 10 19.67 20.84 -6.69
N ASN A 11 18.64 20.70 -7.52
CA ASN A 11 17.24 20.50 -7.13
C ASN A 11 16.79 19.03 -7.13
N GLN A 12 17.65 18.07 -7.50
CA GLN A 12 17.28 16.64 -7.53
C GLN A 12 16.90 16.07 -6.16
N TRP A 13 17.36 16.71 -5.08
CA TRP A 13 17.06 16.35 -3.68
C TRP A 13 15.92 17.19 -3.06
N THR A 14 15.38 18.18 -3.78
CA THR A 14 14.29 19.04 -3.28
C THR A 14 12.89 18.51 -3.57
N ALA A 15 12.77 17.42 -4.32
CA ALA A 15 11.52 16.71 -4.41
C ALA A 15 11.18 16.17 -3.01
N PRO A 16 10.05 16.56 -2.40
CA PRO A 16 9.71 16.05 -1.08
C PRO A 16 9.62 14.54 -1.17
N LEU A 17 10.30 13.84 -0.24
CA LEU A 17 10.12 12.41 -0.05
C LEU A 17 8.65 12.16 0.30
N ARG A 18 7.83 11.89 -0.72
CA ARG A 18 6.43 11.51 -0.52
C ARG A 18 6.43 10.07 -0.05
N ALA A 19 6.22 9.87 1.25
CA ALA A 19 5.93 8.54 1.78
C ALA A 19 4.69 8.01 1.05
N ILE A 20 4.87 6.99 0.22
CA ILE A 20 3.76 6.31 -0.44
C ILE A 20 3.05 5.51 0.65
N VAL A 21 1.88 5.96 1.05
CA VAL A 21 1.02 5.21 1.98
C VAL A 21 0.30 4.14 1.15
N PRO A 22 0.54 2.84 1.42
CA PRO A 22 -0.11 1.76 0.68
C PRO A 22 -1.63 1.77 0.88
N GLN A 23 -2.37 1.13 -0.02
CA GLN A 23 -3.83 1.00 0.02
C GLN A 23 -4.34 0.55 1.38
N CYS A 24 -3.65 -0.41 2.02
CA CYS A 24 -3.99 -0.90 3.35
C CYS A 24 -4.01 0.21 4.41
N GLY A 25 -3.12 1.21 4.33
CA GLY A 25 -3.09 2.32 5.29
C GLY A 25 -4.35 3.19 5.25
N ARG A 26 -5.02 3.24 4.09
CA ARG A 26 -6.26 3.98 3.83
C ARG A 26 -7.51 3.13 4.09
N CYS A 27 -7.36 1.85 4.40
CA CYS A 27 -8.47 0.92 4.60
C CYS A 27 -8.93 0.87 6.07
N LYS A 28 -10.24 0.95 6.32
CA LYS A 28 -10.87 0.81 7.65
C LYS A 28 -10.59 -0.55 8.29
N ARG A 29 -10.39 -1.60 7.49
CA ARG A 29 -10.15 -2.98 7.97
C ARG A 29 -8.70 -3.23 8.40
N ALA A 30 -7.78 -2.29 8.22
CA ALA A 30 -6.39 -2.50 8.61
C ALA A 30 -6.23 -2.53 10.14
N MET A 31 -5.69 -3.64 10.68
CA MET A 31 -5.60 -3.89 12.12
C MET A 31 -4.18 -3.76 12.70
N GLY A 32 -3.21 -3.28 11.92
CA GLY A 32 -1.81 -3.17 12.35
C GLY A 32 -1.02 -4.44 12.07
N ALA A 33 -0.21 -4.91 13.02
CA ALA A 33 0.67 -6.06 12.85
C ALA A 33 0.47 -7.16 13.90
N ASN A 34 0.64 -8.43 13.49
CA ASN A 34 0.53 -9.59 14.38
C ASN A 34 1.82 -9.84 15.19
N LYS A 35 1.85 -10.91 16.02
CA LYS A 35 3.02 -11.32 16.84
C LYS A 35 4.29 -11.57 16.02
N GLN A 36 4.17 -11.86 14.73
CA GLN A 36 5.29 -12.09 13.81
C GLN A 36 5.69 -10.80 13.06
N ARG A 37 5.16 -9.65 13.47
CA ARG A 37 5.36 -8.33 12.84
C ARG A 37 4.90 -8.27 11.38
N ARG A 38 3.91 -9.08 11.00
CA ARG A 38 3.28 -9.03 9.67
C ARG A 38 2.03 -8.14 9.72
N PRO A 39 1.80 -7.28 8.72
CA PRO A 39 0.58 -6.47 8.67
C PRO A 39 -0.64 -7.39 8.50
N VAL A 40 -1.75 -7.11 9.18
CA VAL A 40 -2.96 -7.96 9.19
C VAL A 40 -4.25 -7.15 9.09
N CYS A 41 -5.29 -7.80 8.61
CA CYS A 41 -6.68 -7.34 8.57
C CYS A 41 -7.64 -8.56 8.61
N GLU A 42 -8.95 -8.33 8.58
CA GLU A 42 -9.96 -9.40 8.67
C GLU A 42 -9.91 -10.35 7.46
N ALA A 43 -9.57 -9.80 6.29
CA ALA A 43 -9.33 -10.56 5.06
C ALA A 43 -8.08 -11.46 5.17
N PHE A 44 -7.04 -10.99 5.88
CA PHE A 44 -5.74 -11.65 5.97
C PHE A 44 -5.26 -11.76 7.43
N PRO A 45 -5.88 -12.63 8.26
CA PRO A 45 -5.56 -12.73 9.69
C PRO A 45 -4.13 -13.21 9.96
N ASN A 46 -3.53 -13.94 9.01
CA ASN A 46 -2.18 -14.51 9.13
C ASN A 46 -1.08 -13.65 8.47
N GLY A 47 -1.45 -12.52 7.86
CA GLY A 47 -0.54 -11.60 7.20
C GLY A 47 -1.03 -11.21 5.81
N ILE A 48 -1.00 -9.92 5.49
CA ILE A 48 -1.35 -9.38 4.18
C ILE A 48 -0.26 -9.81 3.17
N PRO A 49 -0.62 -10.46 2.05
CA PRO A 49 0.32 -10.83 1.00
C PRO A 49 1.08 -9.62 0.44
N LYS A 50 2.33 -9.83 0.03
CA LYS A 50 3.16 -8.74 -0.50
C LYS A 50 2.52 -8.03 -1.70
N ALA A 51 1.88 -8.77 -2.61
CA ALA A 51 1.21 -8.20 -3.77
C ALA A 51 0.08 -7.22 -3.37
N ILE A 52 -0.68 -7.55 -2.32
CA ILE A 52 -1.72 -6.66 -1.78
C ILE A 52 -1.09 -5.48 -1.04
N PHE A 53 -0.06 -5.72 -0.22
CA PHE A 53 0.59 -4.67 0.56
C PHE A 53 1.35 -3.65 -0.30
N MET A 54 1.87 -4.08 -1.44
CA MET A 54 2.61 -3.26 -2.42
C MET A 54 1.69 -2.67 -3.50
N ASP A 55 0.37 -2.75 -3.32
CA ASP A 55 -0.62 -2.19 -4.24
C ASP A 55 -0.55 -2.77 -5.67
N GLU A 56 -0.02 -3.99 -5.84
CA GLU A 56 0.00 -4.70 -7.15
C GLU A 56 -1.41 -5.17 -7.56
N VAL A 57 -2.31 -5.31 -6.58
CA VAL A 57 -3.73 -5.62 -6.77
C VAL A 57 -4.57 -4.56 -6.06
N ASP A 58 -5.59 -4.03 -6.74
CA ASP A 58 -6.55 -3.09 -6.17
C ASP A 58 -7.61 -3.85 -5.36
N HIS A 59 -7.30 -4.06 -4.07
CA HIS A 59 -8.15 -4.83 -3.16
C HIS A 59 -9.42 -4.08 -2.73
N PHE A 60 -9.63 -2.83 -3.20
CA PHE A 60 -10.92 -2.14 -3.07
C PHE A 60 -11.91 -2.50 -4.18
N ARG A 61 -11.44 -3.05 -5.29
CA ARG A 61 -12.26 -3.35 -6.47
C ARG A 61 -12.38 -4.84 -6.76
N GLU A 62 -11.31 -5.59 -6.53
CA GLU A 62 -11.23 -7.00 -6.89
C GLU A 62 -10.88 -7.85 -5.67
N ASN A 63 -11.56 -8.98 -5.51
CA ASN A 63 -11.21 -9.96 -4.50
C ASN A 63 -9.89 -10.64 -4.89
N TYR A 64 -9.10 -11.00 -3.89
CA TYR A 64 -7.84 -11.71 -4.04
C TYR A 64 -7.95 -13.13 -3.48
N PRO A 65 -7.36 -14.15 -4.13
CA PRO A 65 -7.40 -15.52 -3.61
C PRO A 65 -6.91 -15.61 -2.16
N GLY A 66 -7.79 -16.01 -1.24
CA GLY A 66 -7.49 -16.16 0.18
C GLY A 66 -7.74 -14.91 1.04
N ASP A 67 -8.48 -13.92 0.54
CA ASP A 67 -8.90 -12.71 1.27
C ASP A 67 -10.23 -12.86 2.04
N ASN A 68 -10.68 -14.09 2.25
CA ASN A 68 -11.98 -14.42 2.84
C ASN A 68 -13.19 -13.76 2.11
N GLY A 69 -13.05 -13.39 0.84
CA GLY A 69 -14.09 -12.74 0.04
C GLY A 69 -14.39 -11.31 0.48
N MET A 70 -13.44 -10.63 1.12
CA MET A 70 -13.62 -9.29 1.66
C MET A 70 -12.82 -8.25 0.88
N LEU A 71 -13.54 -7.26 0.32
CA LEU A 71 -12.93 -6.07 -0.25
C LEU A 71 -12.54 -5.04 0.84
N GLY A 72 -11.60 -4.18 0.48
CA GLY A 72 -11.22 -3.00 1.25
C GLY A 72 -12.35 -1.98 1.36
N ILE A 73 -12.33 -1.18 2.44
CA ILE A 73 -13.27 -0.08 2.68
C ILE A 73 -12.45 1.16 3.02
N LEU A 74 -12.62 2.26 2.30
CA LEU A 74 -11.87 3.49 2.56
C LEU A 74 -12.24 4.08 3.92
N LYS A 75 -11.25 4.62 4.64
CA LYS A 75 -11.48 5.49 5.79
C LYS A 75 -12.17 6.77 5.28
N GLU A 76 -13.26 7.15 5.92
CA GLU A 76 -13.86 8.47 5.68
C GLU A 76 -12.92 9.51 6.31
N GLU A 77 -12.73 10.63 5.60
CA GLU A 77 -11.90 11.77 6.06
C GLU A 77 -12.54 12.52 7.23
#